data_AF-A0A2P5ADF7-F1
#
_entry.id   AF-A0A2P5ADF7-F1
#
_cell.length_a   1.000
_cell.length_b   1.000
_cell.length_c   1.000
_cell.angle_alpha   90.00
_cell.angle_beta   90.00
_cell.angle_gamma   90.00
#
_symmetry.space_group_name_H-M   'P 1'
#
loop_
_entity.id
_entity.type
_entity.pdbx_description
1 polymer ?
#
loop_
_entity_poly.entity_id
_entity_poly.type
_entity_poly.pdbx_seq_one_letter_code
_entity_poly.pdbx_strand_id
1 'polypeptide(L)'
;MAYDERIHWLYIIINSLVYSLGLFFAIAIFVVRTLNRDIHRYNQLEIQLPEDTEEDKAWKLIKGDVFRPPSNSDLLCVHVGTGVQIFWTIVVTLIFASLGFLPKASSKPCEFMTTILLLWLFVGIFAGYSSVRLYKMFNKTEWKKIAPKTAFMFPSTFYGLEYRFLSFFLVRILVLIRARQ
;
A
#
# COMPACT_ATOMS: atom_id res chain seq x y z
N MET A 1 10.55 40.83 2.84
CA MET A 1 9.45 39.93 2.40
C MET A 1 9.91 38.48 2.32
N ALA A 2 10.95 38.12 1.55
CA ALA A 2 11.43 36.73 1.44
C ALA A 2 11.92 36.05 2.75
N TYR A 3 12.39 36.81 3.75
CA TYR A 3 12.83 36.26 5.05
C TYR A 3 11.66 35.75 5.90
N ASP A 4 10.55 36.49 5.89
CA ASP A 4 9.34 36.16 6.65
C ASP A 4 8.66 34.90 6.09
N GLU A 5 8.64 34.76 4.75
CA GLU A 5 8.14 33.56 4.07
C GLU A 5 8.93 32.29 4.43
N ARG A 6 10.27 32.37 4.55
CA ARG A 6 11.08 31.21 4.94
C ARG A 6 10.82 30.78 6.38
N ILE A 7 10.70 31.74 7.31
CA ILE A 7 10.40 31.44 8.71
C ILE A 7 9.00 30.83 8.84
N HIS A 8 8.03 31.38 8.11
CA HIS A 8 6.66 30.87 8.09
C HIS A 8 6.59 29.42 7.61
N TRP A 9 7.26 29.09 6.50
CA TRP A 9 7.31 27.71 5.98
C TRP A 9 8.01 26.74 6.94
N LEU A 10 9.13 27.14 7.55
CA LEU A 10 9.82 26.31 8.54
C LEU A 10 8.94 26.07 9.77
N TYR A 11 8.22 27.08 10.23
CA TYR A 11 7.29 26.95 11.35
C TYR A 11 6.17 25.96 11.04
N ILE A 12 5.56 26.00 9.85
CA ILE A 12 4.52 25.04 9.45
C ILE A 12 5.04 23.60 9.47
N ILE A 13 6.24 23.37 8.94
CA ILE A 13 6.86 22.04 8.89
C ILE A 13 7.13 21.51 10.31
N ILE A 14 7.75 22.34 11.15
CA ILE A 14 8.09 21.97 12.53
C ILE A 14 6.83 21.70 13.34
N ASN A 15 5.81 22.55 13.20
CA ASN A 15 4.53 22.40 13.89
C ASN A 15 3.84 21.07 13.56
N SER A 16 3.73 20.74 12.26
CA SER A 16 3.15 19.46 11.84
C SER A 16 3.98 18.25 12.30
N LEU A 17 5.31 18.37 12.32
CA LEU A 17 6.20 17.31 12.76
C LEU A 17 6.03 17.00 14.25
N VAL A 18 5.91 18.04 15.08
CA VAL A 18 5.69 17.92 16.53
C VAL A 18 4.38 17.17 16.83
N TYR A 19 3.28 17.55 16.17
CA TYR A 19 2.00 16.86 16.37
C TYR A 19 2.04 15.41 15.90
N SER A 20 2.66 15.12 14.75
CA SER A 20 2.77 13.76 14.22
C SER A 20 3.59 12.85 15.14
N LEU A 21 4.76 13.31 15.61
CA LEU A 21 5.61 12.52 16.52
C LEU A 21 4.94 12.35 17.88
N GLY A 22 4.34 13.40 18.43
CA GLY A 22 3.61 13.33 19.69
C GLY A 22 2.48 12.29 19.64
N LEU A 23 1.70 12.26 18.56
CA LEU A 23 0.65 11.27 18.37
C LEU A 23 1.21 9.85 18.26
N PHE A 24 2.30 9.66 17.52
CA PHE A 24 2.96 8.35 17.40
C PHE A 24 3.41 7.83 18.76
N PHE A 25 4.07 8.66 19.58
CA PHE A 25 4.51 8.25 20.92
C PHE A 25 3.34 7.98 21.86
N ALA A 26 2.28 8.80 21.83
CA ALA A 26 1.10 8.59 22.65
C ALA A 26 0.43 7.24 22.33
N ILE A 27 0.28 6.91 21.05
CA ILE A 27 -0.25 5.62 20.61
C ILE A 27 0.68 4.48 21.02
N ALA A 28 1.98 4.60 20.83
CA ALA A 28 2.95 3.58 21.21
C ALA A 28 2.88 3.29 22.72
N ILE A 29 2.83 4.33 23.55
CA ILE A 29 2.69 4.21 25.00
C ILE A 29 1.37 3.53 25.37
N PHE A 30 0.27 3.94 24.74
CA PHE A 30 -1.04 3.32 24.96
C PHE A 30 -1.02 1.82 24.62
N VAL A 31 -0.42 1.44 23.50
CA VAL A 31 -0.29 0.05 23.07
C VAL A 31 0.59 -0.74 24.05
N VAL A 32 1.78 -0.24 24.42
CA VAL A 32 2.68 -0.93 25.36
C VAL A 32 2.02 -1.11 26.73
N ARG A 33 1.33 -0.08 27.24
CA ARG A 33 0.61 -0.19 28.51
C ARG A 33 -0.51 -1.21 28.46
N THR A 34 -1.29 -1.20 27.38
CA THR A 34 -2.37 -2.16 27.18
C THR A 34 -1.81 -3.58 27.06
N LEU A 35 -0.81 -3.79 26.21
CA LEU A 35 -0.17 -5.09 26.02
C LEU A 35 0.47 -5.62 27.31
N ASN A 36 1.22 -4.80 28.05
CA ASN A 36 1.84 -5.23 29.30
C ASN A 36 0.79 -5.64 30.33
N ARG A 37 -0.30 -4.86 30.47
CA ARG A 37 -1.41 -5.21 31.35
C ARG A 37 -2.06 -6.52 30.94
N ASP A 38 -2.29 -6.68 29.64
CA ASP A 38 -2.95 -7.87 29.12
C ASP A 38 -2.05 -9.11 29.29
N ILE A 39 -0.75 -9.02 28.98
CA ILE A 39 0.25 -10.09 29.21
C ILE A 39 0.30 -10.48 30.69
N HIS A 40 0.39 -9.50 31.61
CA HIS A 40 0.40 -9.80 33.04
C HIS A 40 -0.87 -10.51 33.49
N ARG A 41 -2.03 -10.13 32.95
CA ARG A 41 -3.30 -10.81 33.21
C ARG A 41 -3.29 -12.24 32.68
N TYR A 42 -2.80 -12.48 31.45
CA TYR A 42 -2.71 -13.83 30.89
C TYR A 42 -1.75 -14.73 31.68
N ASN A 43 -0.57 -14.22 32.06
CA ASN A 43 0.38 -14.98 32.88
C ASN A 43 -0.20 -15.35 34.26
N GLN A 44 -1.03 -14.50 34.85
CA GLN A 44 -1.71 -14.81 36.12
C GLN A 44 -2.78 -15.90 35.96
N LEU A 45 -3.50 -15.91 34.84
CA LEU A 45 -4.48 -16.96 34.53
C LEU A 45 -3.80 -18.30 34.26
N GLU A 46 -2.65 -18.31 33.58
CA GLU A 46 -1.83 -19.50 33.33
C GLU A 46 -1.31 -20.14 34.62
N ILE A 47 -0.99 -19.34 35.65
CA ILE A 47 -0.57 -19.86 36.97
C ILE A 47 -1.77 -20.47 37.74
N GLN A 48 -3.00 -20.03 37.46
CA GLN A 48 -4.21 -20.46 38.17
C GLN A 48 -4.93 -21.66 37.51
N LEU A 49 -4.69 -21.91 36.23
CA LEU A 49 -5.29 -22.99 35.45
C LEU A 49 -4.22 -24.06 35.15
N PRO A 50 -4.44 -25.36 35.46
CA PRO A 50 -3.51 -26.42 35.08
C PRO A 50 -3.31 -26.45 33.55
N GLU A 51 -2.10 -26.86 33.12
CA GLU A 51 -1.57 -26.93 31.73
C GLU A 51 -2.44 -27.72 30.71
N ASP A 52 -3.58 -28.27 31.15
CA ASP A 52 -4.50 -29.11 30.37
C ASP A 52 -5.88 -28.48 30.14
N THR A 53 -5.99 -27.14 30.19
CA THR A 53 -7.27 -26.48 29.86
C THR A 53 -7.53 -26.60 28.35
N GLU A 54 -8.69 -27.14 27.94
CA GLU A 54 -9.04 -27.39 26.53
C GLU A 54 -8.94 -26.16 25.62
N GLU A 55 -9.04 -24.96 26.18
CA GLU A 55 -8.93 -23.69 25.46
C GLU A 55 -7.54 -23.49 24.82
N ASP A 56 -6.45 -23.89 25.48
CA ASP A 56 -5.09 -23.77 24.91
C ASP A 56 -4.86 -24.74 23.75
N LYS A 57 -5.47 -25.93 23.82
CA LYS A 57 -5.50 -26.88 22.70
C LYS A 57 -6.32 -26.29 21.54
N ALA A 58 -7.44 -25.60 21.81
CA ALA A 58 -8.25 -24.94 20.80
C ALA A 58 -7.50 -23.79 20.07
N TRP A 59 -6.80 -22.92 20.81
CA TRP A 59 -5.98 -21.85 20.19
C TRP A 59 -4.80 -22.38 19.37
N LYS A 60 -4.19 -23.49 19.80
CA LYS A 60 -3.08 -24.14 19.08
C LYS A 60 -3.55 -24.80 17.78
N LEU A 61 -4.78 -25.33 17.75
CA LEU A 61 -5.44 -25.80 16.53
C LEU A 61 -5.81 -24.64 15.59
N ILE A 62 -6.29 -23.51 16.14
CA ILE A 62 -6.60 -22.30 15.35
C ILE A 62 -5.35 -21.68 14.72
N LYS A 63 -4.18 -21.73 15.38
CA LYS A 63 -2.91 -21.26 14.78
C LYS A 63 -2.59 -21.96 13.46
N GLY A 64 -2.97 -23.23 13.29
CA GLY A 64 -2.84 -23.96 12.02
C GLY A 64 -3.85 -23.51 10.96
N ASP A 65 -5.04 -23.09 11.38
CA ASP A 65 -6.11 -22.63 10.51
C ASP A 65 -5.94 -21.18 10.01
N VAL A 66 -5.26 -20.32 10.77
CA VAL A 66 -4.96 -18.93 10.38
C VAL A 66 -4.08 -18.85 9.14
N PHE A 67 -3.25 -19.88 8.87
CA PHE A 67 -2.42 -19.95 7.67
C PHE A 67 -3.11 -20.62 6.47
N ARG A 68 -4.40 -20.95 6.57
CA ARG A 68 -5.13 -21.46 5.40
C ARG A 68 -5.10 -20.40 4.29
N PRO A 69 -4.72 -20.80 3.06
CA PRO A 69 -4.71 -19.88 1.95
C PRO A 69 -6.14 -19.34 1.72
N PRO A 70 -6.33 -18.02 1.59
CA PRO A 70 -7.64 -17.46 1.33
C PRO A 70 -8.18 -17.96 -0.01
N SER A 71 -9.50 -18.09 -0.13
CA SER A 71 -10.19 -18.57 -1.34
C SER A 71 -9.68 -17.88 -2.62
N ASN A 72 -9.40 -16.58 -2.53
CA ASN A 72 -8.86 -15.75 -3.62
C ASN A 72 -7.40 -15.31 -3.40
N SER A 73 -6.51 -16.23 -3.02
CA SER A 73 -5.11 -15.89 -2.75
C SER A 73 -4.36 -15.26 -3.93
N ASP A 74 -4.74 -15.60 -5.16
CA ASP A 74 -4.12 -15.05 -6.38
C ASP A 74 -4.33 -13.53 -6.48
N LEU A 75 -5.55 -13.07 -6.22
CA LEU A 75 -5.89 -11.64 -6.23
C LEU A 75 -5.14 -10.91 -5.12
N LEU A 76 -5.07 -11.50 -3.93
CA LEU A 76 -4.34 -10.91 -2.80
C LEU A 76 -2.85 -10.71 -3.14
N CYS A 77 -2.21 -11.72 -3.73
CA CYS A 77 -0.81 -11.63 -4.16
C CYS A 77 -0.59 -10.50 -5.18
N VAL A 78 -1.52 -10.32 -6.12
CA VAL A 78 -1.44 -9.24 -7.10
C VAL A 78 -1.58 -7.87 -6.42
N HIS A 79 -2.59 -7.67 -5.56
CA HIS A 79 -2.80 -6.39 -4.87
C HIS A 79 -1.62 -6.01 -3.97
N VAL A 80 -1.03 -6.97 -3.25
CA VAL A 80 0.16 -6.74 -2.43
C VAL A 80 1.35 -6.36 -3.30
N GLY A 81 1.56 -7.04 -4.44
CA GLY A 81 2.61 -6.67 -5.39
C GLY A 81 2.46 -5.24 -5.91
N THR A 82 1.25 -4.86 -6.32
CA THR A 82 0.93 -3.50 -6.76
C THR A 82 1.14 -2.47 -5.66
N GLY A 83 0.76 -2.77 -4.41
CA GLY A 83 0.98 -1.89 -3.26
C GLY A 83 2.46 -1.62 -3.01
N VAL A 84 3.30 -2.67 -3.09
CA VAL A 84 4.76 -2.55 -3.00
C VAL A 84 5.31 -1.70 -4.15
N GLN A 85 4.76 -1.84 -5.36
CA GLN A 85 5.17 -1.03 -6.50
C GLN A 85 4.91 0.46 -6.25
N ILE A 86 3.68 0.81 -5.85
CA ILE A 86 3.28 2.18 -5.57
C ILE A 86 4.12 2.77 -4.43
N PHE A 87 4.32 2.00 -3.35
CA PHE A 87 5.11 2.44 -2.20
C PHE A 87 6.53 2.84 -2.60
N TRP A 88 7.24 1.96 -3.31
CA TRP A 88 8.62 2.25 -3.74
C TRP A 88 8.69 3.36 -4.78
N THR A 89 7.73 3.43 -5.71
CA THR A 89 7.65 4.55 -6.64
C THR A 89 7.49 5.88 -5.91
N ILE A 90 6.64 5.96 -4.87
CA ILE A 90 6.46 7.18 -4.06
C ILE A 90 7.75 7.52 -3.32
N VAL A 91 8.36 6.56 -2.62
CA VAL A 91 9.59 6.77 -1.85
C VAL A 91 10.71 7.29 -2.74
N VAL A 92 10.94 6.64 -3.88
CA VAL A 92 12.02 7.05 -4.81
C VAL A 92 11.71 8.42 -5.41
N THR A 93 10.46 8.67 -5.82
CA THR A 93 10.05 9.99 -6.35
C THR A 93 10.24 11.10 -5.31
N LEU A 94 9.95 10.83 -4.03
CA LEU A 94 10.11 11.80 -2.94
C LEU A 94 11.58 12.14 -2.70
N ILE A 95 12.48 11.16 -2.80
CA ILE A 95 13.93 11.37 -2.70
C ILE A 95 14.44 12.21 -3.88
N PHE A 96 14.02 11.90 -5.11
CA PHE A 96 14.40 12.71 -6.28
C PHE A 96 13.81 14.12 -6.22
N ALA A 97 12.62 14.27 -5.65
CA ALA A 97 11.97 15.56 -5.41
C ALA A 97 12.75 16.42 -4.40
N SER A 98 13.16 15.83 -3.28
CA SER A 98 13.88 16.55 -2.22
C SER A 98 15.30 16.96 -2.63
N LEU A 99 15.94 16.16 -3.49
CA LEU A 99 17.23 16.48 -4.08
C LEU A 99 17.15 17.50 -5.25
N GLY A 100 15.93 17.86 -5.69
CA GLY A 100 15.72 18.81 -6.78
C GLY A 100 16.03 18.27 -8.17
N PHE A 101 16.17 16.95 -8.33
CA PHE A 101 16.48 16.29 -9.60
C PHE A 101 15.25 16.03 -10.49
N LEU A 102 14.05 16.40 -10.04
CA LEU A 102 12.86 16.28 -10.89
C LEU A 102 12.91 17.31 -12.03
N PRO A 103 12.81 16.88 -13.31
CA PRO A 103 12.60 17.80 -14.41
C PRO A 103 11.40 18.69 -14.13
N LYS A 104 11.54 20.01 -14.28
CA LYS A 104 10.42 20.93 -14.12
C LYS A 104 9.32 20.53 -15.11
N ALA A 105 8.15 20.14 -14.59
CA ALA A 105 7.02 19.67 -15.38
C ALA A 105 6.64 20.64 -16.52
N SER A 106 6.88 21.94 -16.33
CA SER A 106 6.57 22.99 -17.30
C SER A 106 7.59 23.16 -18.43
N SER A 107 8.82 22.62 -18.33
CA SER A 107 9.89 22.87 -19.33
C SER A 107 10.14 21.68 -20.26
N LYS A 108 9.95 20.43 -19.79
CA LYS A 108 10.16 19.22 -20.59
C LYS A 108 9.21 18.09 -20.18
N PRO A 109 7.92 18.17 -20.54
CA PRO A 109 6.90 17.21 -20.11
C PRO A 109 7.20 15.77 -20.59
N CYS A 110 7.82 15.60 -21.75
CA CYS A 110 8.15 14.29 -22.29
C CYS A 110 9.25 13.57 -21.46
N GLU A 111 10.27 14.32 -21.00
CA GLU A 111 11.41 13.79 -20.22
C GLU A 111 10.98 13.33 -18.81
N PHE A 112 10.06 14.07 -18.19
CA PHE A 112 9.47 13.71 -16.90
C PHE A 112 8.65 12.43 -16.99
N MET A 113 7.80 12.32 -18.02
CA MET A 113 6.94 11.16 -18.24
C MET A 113 7.77 9.90 -18.50
N THR A 114 8.81 9.98 -19.33
CA THR A 114 9.71 8.84 -19.59
C THR A 114 10.47 8.41 -18.33
N THR A 115 10.90 9.37 -17.50
CA THR A 115 11.62 9.07 -16.25
C THR A 115 10.74 8.30 -15.26
N ILE A 116 9.48 8.72 -15.09
CA ILE A 116 8.51 8.03 -14.23
C ILE A 116 8.18 6.64 -14.77
N LEU A 117 8.04 6.49 -16.10
CA LEU A 117 7.79 5.17 -16.70
C LEU A 117 8.97 4.22 -16.51
N LEU A 118 10.21 4.69 -16.65
CA LEU A 118 11.39 3.90 -16.37
C LEU A 118 11.46 3.50 -14.90
N LEU A 119 11.20 4.44 -13.99
CA LEU A 119 11.14 4.16 -12.56
C LEU A 119 10.07 3.09 -12.25
N TRP A 120 8.89 3.22 -12.85
CA TRP A 120 7.80 2.26 -12.69
C TRP A 120 8.20 0.84 -13.13
N LEU A 121 8.92 0.72 -14.26
CA LEU A 121 9.44 -0.56 -14.75
C LEU A 121 10.47 -1.17 -13.79
N PHE A 122 11.43 -0.38 -13.31
CA PHE A 122 12.45 -0.86 -12.37
C PHE A 122 11.86 -1.35 -11.05
N VAL A 123 10.91 -0.60 -10.50
CA VAL A 123 10.22 -0.98 -9.26
C VAL A 123 9.34 -2.22 -9.45
N GLY A 124 8.94 -2.53 -10.69
CA GLY A 124 8.21 -3.75 -11.04
C GLY A 124 8.91 -5.06 -10.63
N ILE A 125 10.24 -5.07 -10.50
CA ILE A 125 11.01 -6.23 -10.02
C ILE A 125 10.65 -6.52 -8.55
N PHE A 126 10.58 -5.49 -7.71
CA PHE A 126 10.21 -5.62 -6.30
C PHE A 126 8.74 -6.06 -6.13
N ALA A 127 7.86 -5.56 -6.99
CA ALA A 127 6.46 -5.96 -7.04
C ALA A 127 6.29 -7.45 -7.41
N GLY A 128 7.03 -7.92 -8.42
CA GLY A 128 7.09 -9.32 -8.81
C GLY A 128 7.63 -10.22 -7.71
N TYR A 129 8.71 -9.80 -7.04
CA TYR A 129 9.28 -10.55 -5.92
C TYR A 129 8.32 -10.70 -4.74
N SER A 130 7.70 -9.61 -4.29
CA SER A 130 6.75 -9.63 -3.16
C SER A 130 5.50 -10.46 -3.48
N SER A 131 4.95 -10.35 -4.70
CA SER A 131 3.78 -11.14 -5.10
C SER A 131 4.08 -12.64 -5.18
N VAL A 132 5.23 -13.04 -5.76
CA VAL A 132 5.65 -14.45 -5.82
C VAL A 132 5.99 -15.00 -4.44
N ARG A 133 6.62 -14.20 -3.57
CA ARG A 133 6.94 -14.63 -2.20
C ARG A 133 5.67 -14.92 -1.41
N LEU A 134 4.68 -14.02 -1.46
CA LEU A 134 3.39 -14.23 -0.82
C LEU A 134 2.65 -15.45 -1.41
N TYR A 135 2.76 -15.65 -2.72
CA TYR A 135 2.15 -16.81 -3.37
C TYR A 135 2.76 -18.15 -2.93
N LYS A 136 4.08 -18.20 -2.75
CA LYS A 136 4.77 -19.37 -2.21
C LYS A 136 4.40 -19.65 -0.76
N MET A 137 4.13 -18.62 0.06
CA MET A 137 3.65 -18.78 1.43
C MET A 137 2.28 -19.47 1.51
N PHE A 138 1.48 -19.38 0.44
CA PHE A 138 0.19 -20.07 0.33
C PHE A 138 0.28 -21.50 -0.23
N ASN A 139 1.48 -22.10 -0.28
CA ASN A 139 1.73 -23.44 -0.84
C ASN A 139 1.26 -23.61 -2.29
N LYS A 140 1.17 -22.53 -3.06
CA LYS A 140 0.82 -22.60 -4.48
C LYS A 140 2.06 -22.68 -5.37
N THR A 141 2.02 -23.58 -6.34
CA THR A 141 3.19 -23.95 -7.17
C THR A 141 3.27 -23.17 -8.50
N GLU A 142 2.16 -22.59 -8.97
CA GLU A 142 2.07 -21.92 -10.28
C GLU A 142 2.51 -20.44 -10.27
N TRP A 143 3.65 -20.14 -9.63
CA TRP A 143 4.14 -18.76 -9.47
C TRP A 143 4.36 -18.02 -10.79
N LYS A 144 4.66 -18.76 -11.87
CA LYS A 144 4.86 -18.23 -13.23
C LYS A 144 3.61 -17.54 -13.78
N LYS A 145 2.41 -17.94 -13.34
CA LYS A 145 1.15 -17.33 -13.78
C LYS A 145 0.85 -15.99 -13.08
N ILE A 146 1.46 -15.75 -11.93
CA ILE A 146 1.17 -14.55 -11.12
C ILE A 146 2.03 -13.36 -11.49
N ALA A 147 3.31 -13.57 -11.82
CA ALA A 147 4.17 -12.49 -12.28
C ALA A 147 3.56 -11.66 -13.43
N PRO A 148 3.05 -12.26 -14.53
CA PRO A 148 2.40 -11.48 -15.58
C PRO A 148 1.05 -10.91 -15.12
N LYS A 149 0.27 -11.63 -14.31
CA LYS A 149 -0.99 -11.10 -13.76
C LYS A 149 -0.76 -9.82 -12.95
N THR A 150 0.26 -9.79 -12.09
CA THR A 150 0.60 -8.61 -11.31
C THR A 150 1.02 -7.43 -12.20
N ALA A 151 1.75 -7.70 -13.29
CA ALA A 151 2.19 -6.67 -14.23
C ALA A 151 1.05 -6.06 -15.06
N PHE A 152 0.10 -6.88 -15.53
CA PHE A 152 -0.97 -6.43 -16.43
C PHE A 152 -2.25 -5.99 -15.71
N MET A 153 -2.54 -6.52 -14.52
CA MET A 153 -3.81 -6.25 -13.83
C MET A 153 -3.99 -4.77 -13.55
N PHE A 154 -2.98 -4.10 -13.00
CA PHE A 154 -3.08 -2.66 -12.69
C PHE A 154 -3.26 -1.80 -13.96
N PRO A 155 -2.39 -1.84 -14.98
CA PRO A 155 -2.63 -1.11 -16.23
C PRO A 155 -3.99 -1.42 -16.86
N SER A 156 -4.39 -2.70 -16.90
CA SER A 156 -5.67 -3.11 -17.50
C SER A 156 -6.88 -2.51 -16.77
N THR A 157 -6.83 -2.41 -15.44
CA THR A 157 -7.91 -1.78 -14.66
C THR A 157 -8.02 -0.28 -14.92
N PHE A 158 -6.91 0.43 -15.08
CA PHE A 158 -6.92 1.86 -15.40
C PHE A 158 -7.48 2.12 -16.80
N TYR A 159 -6.94 1.44 -17.83
CA TYR A 159 -7.43 1.59 -19.20
C TYR A 159 -8.90 1.20 -19.33
N GLY A 160 -9.35 0.16 -18.62
CA GLY A 160 -10.75 -0.26 -18.63
C GLY A 160 -11.70 0.77 -18.00
N LEU A 161 -11.27 1.42 -16.91
CA LEU A 161 -12.05 2.48 -16.25
C LEU A 161 -12.12 3.74 -17.11
N GLU A 162 -10.99 4.16 -17.68
CA GLU A 162 -10.92 5.33 -18.57
C GLU A 162 -11.79 5.14 -19.82
N TYR A 163 -11.70 3.98 -20.47
CA TYR A 163 -12.52 3.65 -21.63
C TYR A 163 -14.01 3.68 -21.30
N ARG A 164 -14.41 3.11 -20.14
CA ARG A 164 -15.82 3.07 -19.74
C ARG A 164 -16.36 4.45 -19.40
N PHE A 165 -15.54 5.30 -18.77
CA PHE A 165 -15.87 6.70 -18.50
C PHE A 165 -16.03 7.49 -19.80
N LEU A 166 -15.07 7.36 -20.73
CA LEU A 166 -15.12 8.01 -22.05
C LEU A 166 -16.36 7.58 -22.84
N SER A 167 -16.63 6.26 -22.87
CA SER A 167 -17.79 5.71 -23.57
C SER A 167 -19.11 6.25 -23.00
N PHE A 168 -19.24 6.35 -21.66
CA PHE A 168 -20.43 6.91 -21.03
C PHE A 168 -20.60 8.40 -21.40
N PHE A 169 -19.52 9.17 -21.33
CA PHE A 169 -19.53 10.60 -21.65
C PHE A 169 -19.89 10.86 -23.13
N LEU A 170 -19.29 10.10 -24.06
CA LEU A 170 -19.56 10.19 -25.49
C LEU A 170 -21.02 9.83 -25.83
N VAL A 171 -21.56 8.75 -25.26
CA VAL A 171 -22.97 8.37 -25.46
C VAL A 171 -23.89 9.49 -24.98
N ARG A 172 -23.60 10.09 -23.82
CA ARG A 172 -24.41 11.19 -23.27
C ARG A 172 -24.33 12.45 -24.15
N ILE A 173 -23.16 12.79 -24.70
CA ILE A 173 -23.01 13.88 -25.66
C ILE A 173 -23.81 13.61 -26.94
N LEU A 174 -23.70 12.41 -27.51
CA LEU A 174 -24.41 12.05 -28.74
C LEU A 174 -25.94 12.12 -28.56
N VAL A 175 -26.45 11.68 -27.40
CA VAL A 175 -27.88 11.80 -27.06
C VAL A 175 -28.30 13.27 -26.95
N LEU A 176 -27.48 14.13 -26.32
CA LEU A 176 -27.77 15.56 -26.22
C LEU A 176 -27.72 16.27 -27.58
N ILE A 177 -26.81 15.87 -28.48
CA ILE A 177 -26.73 16.39 -29.86
C ILE A 177 -27.98 15.96 -30.64
N ARG A 178 -28.40 14.69 -30.52
CA ARG A 178 -29.60 14.17 -31.19
C ARG A 178 -30.90 14.74 -30.64
N ALA A 179 -30.95 15.10 -29.35
CA ALA A 179 -32.10 15.78 -28.74
C ALA A 179 -32.23 17.27 -29.14
N ARG A 180 -31.21 17.83 -29.79
CA ARG A 180 -31.17 19.23 -30.24
C ARG A 180 -31.46 19.39 -31.74
N GLN A 181 -31.49 18.30 -32.51
CA GLN A 181 -31.95 18.26 -33.90
C GLN A 181 -33.43 17.85 -33.95
#